data_AF-A0A2D5HG79-F1
#
_entry.id   AF-A0A2D5HG79-F1
#
_cell.length_a   1.000
_cell.length_b   1.000
_cell.length_c   1.000
_cell.angle_alpha   90.00
_cell.angle_beta   90.00
_cell.angle_gamma   90.00
#
_symmetry.space_group_name_H-M   'P 1'
#
loop_
_entity.id
_entity.type
_entity.pdbx_description
1 polymer ?
#
loop_
_entity_poly.entity_id
_entity_poly.type
_entity_poly.pdbx_seq_one_letter_code
_entity_poly.pdbx_strand_id
1 'polypeptide(L)'
;MEAGIEQLYQLAEAIGIARQWWDVDGMRQTVSDASLATIASALGYPAENERDIAHSLEQLDAEQRQPPAMIVTEAGLPTVLPASLARAELTDEHGFTTALPVENWTLPPVDVPGYYRLSLAGHELTLAVAPKSCPTVHDFAPGKLWGPAVQIPALRGTASHPFGNFGELDEAVKLFAARGADVMAINPVHALFPGNGQGFSPYSPSSRLYLNTAMGAPELMGLPPLPEQPGGALIDWEGALPRRLADLRKTFAGL
;
A
#
# COMPACT_ATOMS: atom_id res chain seq x y z
N MET A 1 6.18 -18.16 -36.36
CA MET A 1 6.07 -19.11 -35.22
C MET A 1 7.29 -19.02 -34.30
N GLU A 2 8.47 -19.51 -34.68
CA GLU A 2 9.65 -19.47 -33.78
C GLU A 2 10.09 -18.03 -33.44
N ALA A 3 10.14 -17.14 -34.45
CA ALA A 3 10.43 -15.72 -34.26
C ALA A 3 9.37 -14.96 -33.42
N GLY A 4 8.08 -15.25 -33.62
CA GLY A 4 7.00 -14.63 -32.85
C GLY A 4 7.01 -15.02 -31.36
N ILE A 5 7.39 -16.26 -31.06
CA ILE A 5 7.54 -16.77 -29.70
C ILE A 5 8.75 -16.11 -29.02
N GLU A 6 9.86 -15.93 -29.74
CA GLU A 6 11.05 -15.23 -29.22
C GLU A 6 10.75 -13.77 -28.89
N GLN A 7 10.00 -13.08 -29.76
CA GLN A 7 9.55 -11.70 -29.51
C GLN A 7 8.62 -11.58 -28.30
N LEU A 8 7.74 -12.56 -28.07
CA LEU A 8 6.90 -12.58 -26.87
C LEU A 8 7.75 -12.66 -25.60
N TYR A 9 8.83 -13.45 -25.61
CA TYR A 9 9.73 -13.55 -24.47
C TYR A 9 10.54 -12.28 -24.25
N GLN A 10 11.00 -11.66 -25.33
CA GLN A 10 11.66 -10.36 -25.28
C GLN A 10 10.73 -9.30 -24.69
N LEU A 11 9.47 -9.24 -25.14
CA LEU A 11 8.47 -8.31 -24.60
C LEU A 11 8.25 -8.58 -23.11
N ALA A 12 8.03 -9.85 -22.72
CA ALA A 12 7.81 -10.24 -21.33
C ALA A 12 8.97 -9.82 -20.42
N GLU A 13 10.22 -10.06 -20.83
CA GLU A 13 11.41 -9.62 -20.11
C GLU A 13 11.46 -8.09 -20.00
N ALA A 14 11.22 -7.38 -21.10
CA ALA A 14 11.32 -5.93 -21.16
C ALA A 14 10.26 -5.21 -20.29
N ILE A 15 9.08 -5.80 -20.11
CA ILE A 15 8.02 -5.29 -19.21
C ILE A 15 8.06 -5.91 -17.80
N GLY A 16 9.08 -6.71 -17.48
CA GLY A 16 9.33 -7.23 -16.14
C GLY A 16 8.50 -8.45 -15.72
N ILE A 17 7.94 -9.20 -16.66
CA ILE A 17 7.23 -10.46 -16.37
C ILE A 17 8.25 -11.60 -16.18
N ALA A 18 8.32 -12.13 -14.95
CA ALA A 18 9.14 -13.29 -14.64
C ALA A 18 8.56 -14.56 -15.28
N ARG A 19 9.17 -15.01 -16.37
CA ARG A 19 8.76 -16.25 -17.03
C ARG A 19 9.13 -17.52 -16.25
N GLN A 20 10.28 -17.51 -15.60
CA GLN A 20 10.78 -18.63 -14.81
C GLN A 20 10.82 -18.23 -13.35
N TRP A 21 10.29 -19.10 -12.50
CA TRP A 21 10.23 -18.88 -11.07
C TRP A 21 10.33 -20.20 -10.32
N TRP A 22 10.56 -20.14 -9.02
CA TRP A 22 10.64 -21.31 -8.15
C TRP A 22 9.42 -21.30 -7.23
N ASP A 23 8.68 -22.40 -7.20
CA ASP A 23 7.55 -22.53 -6.28
C ASP A 23 8.00 -22.86 -4.85
N VAL A 24 7.02 -22.95 -3.96
CA VAL A 24 7.25 -23.20 -2.52
C VAL A 24 7.87 -24.56 -2.23
N ASP A 25 7.74 -25.51 -3.16
CA ASP A 25 8.35 -26.85 -3.06
C ASP A 25 9.76 -26.87 -3.67
N GLY A 26 10.26 -25.71 -4.16
CA GLY A 26 11.56 -25.58 -4.79
C GLY A 26 11.60 -26.18 -6.20
N MET A 27 10.45 -26.31 -6.86
CA MET A 27 10.38 -26.75 -8.25
C MET A 27 10.42 -25.54 -9.19
N ARG A 28 11.22 -25.64 -10.24
CA ARG A 28 11.28 -24.61 -11.27
C ARG A 28 10.04 -24.68 -12.15
N GLN A 29 9.31 -23.57 -12.19
CA GLN A 29 8.11 -23.38 -13.00
C GLN A 29 8.43 -22.49 -14.21
N THR A 30 7.68 -22.69 -15.30
CA THR A 30 7.76 -21.85 -16.49
C THR A 30 6.35 -21.41 -16.88
N VAL A 31 6.14 -20.10 -16.98
CA VAL A 31 4.87 -19.51 -17.39
C VAL A 31 4.60 -19.87 -18.86
N SER A 32 3.36 -20.28 -19.17
CA SER A 32 2.95 -20.63 -20.53
C SER A 32 2.88 -19.39 -21.43
N ASP A 33 3.11 -19.55 -22.73
CA ASP A 33 3.06 -18.45 -23.71
C ASP A 33 1.70 -17.75 -23.69
N ALA A 34 0.61 -18.51 -23.57
CA ALA A 34 -0.74 -17.95 -23.47
C ALA A 34 -0.92 -17.09 -22.20
N SER A 35 -0.37 -17.52 -21.07
CA SER A 35 -0.38 -16.72 -19.83
C SER A 35 0.49 -15.48 -19.95
N LEU A 36 1.67 -15.56 -20.58
CA LEU A 36 2.53 -14.40 -20.83
C LEU A 36 1.79 -13.35 -21.67
N ALA A 37 1.17 -13.76 -22.78
CA ALA A 37 0.39 -12.87 -23.63
C ALA A 37 -0.79 -12.23 -22.87
N THR A 38 -1.52 -13.03 -22.07
CA THR A 38 -2.64 -12.52 -21.26
C THR A 38 -2.19 -11.48 -20.23
N ILE A 39 -1.08 -11.75 -19.52
CA ILE A 39 -0.53 -10.83 -18.51
C ILE A 39 -0.01 -9.55 -19.19
N ALA A 40 0.73 -9.67 -20.29
CA ALA A 40 1.22 -8.52 -21.05
C ALA A 40 0.07 -7.61 -21.50
N SER A 41 -0.98 -8.18 -22.10
CA SER A 41 -2.18 -7.44 -22.49
C SER A 41 -2.87 -6.76 -21.30
N ALA A 42 -2.97 -7.44 -20.15
CA ALA A 42 -3.55 -6.87 -18.93
C ALA A 42 -2.71 -5.71 -18.35
N LEU A 43 -1.39 -5.71 -18.58
CA LEU A 43 -0.48 -4.60 -18.24
C LEU A 43 -0.52 -3.45 -19.26
N GLY A 44 -1.29 -3.58 -20.35
CA GLY A 44 -1.42 -2.55 -21.38
C GLY A 44 -0.52 -2.74 -22.60
N TYR A 45 0.12 -3.91 -22.74
CA TYR A 45 0.96 -4.27 -23.90
C TYR A 45 0.32 -5.44 -24.66
N PRO A 46 -0.55 -5.18 -25.65
CA PRO A 46 -1.19 -6.24 -26.44
C PRO A 46 -0.17 -7.22 -27.02
N ALA A 47 -0.46 -8.52 -26.89
CA ALA A 47 0.46 -9.59 -27.29
C ALA A 47 -0.26 -10.81 -27.90
N GLU A 48 -1.42 -10.61 -28.52
CA GLU A 48 -2.24 -11.71 -29.07
C GLU A 48 -1.64 -12.32 -30.35
N ASN A 49 -0.87 -11.55 -31.09
CA ASN A 49 -0.22 -11.97 -32.34
C ASN A 49 1.10 -11.21 -32.58
N GLU A 50 1.87 -11.64 -33.59
CA GLU A 50 3.20 -11.08 -33.90
C GLU A 50 3.17 -9.55 -34.16
N ARG A 51 2.09 -9.03 -34.74
CA ARG A 51 1.95 -7.59 -35.00
C ARG A 51 1.74 -6.80 -33.71
N ASP A 52 0.92 -7.31 -32.81
CA ASP A 52 0.67 -6.68 -31.50
C ASP A 52 1.95 -6.64 -30.67
N ILE A 53 2.72 -7.74 -30.66
CA ILE A 53 3.99 -7.83 -29.95
C ILE A 53 4.99 -6.79 -30.49
N ALA A 54 5.12 -6.69 -31.81
CA ALA A 54 6.01 -5.70 -32.45
C ALA A 54 5.61 -4.27 -32.07
N HIS A 55 4.31 -3.95 -32.13
CA HIS A 55 3.80 -2.64 -31.73
C HIS A 55 4.04 -2.36 -30.23
N SER A 56 3.85 -3.34 -29.36
CA SER A 56 4.10 -3.21 -27.92
C SER A 56 5.58 -2.97 -27.60
N LEU A 57 6.49 -3.59 -28.35
CA LEU A 57 7.93 -3.33 -28.25
C LEU A 57 8.29 -1.91 -28.70
N GLU A 58 7.70 -1.43 -29.80
CA GLU A 58 7.87 -0.04 -30.26
C GLU A 58 7.30 0.97 -29.25
N GLN A 59 6.13 0.68 -28.67
CA GLN A 59 5.53 1.49 -27.62
C GLN A 59 6.45 1.58 -26.40
N LEU A 60 6.97 0.44 -25.92
CA LEU A 60 7.86 0.40 -24.76
C LEU A 60 9.16 1.18 -24.99
N ASP A 61 9.77 1.04 -26.17
CA ASP A 61 10.96 1.81 -26.55
C ASP A 61 10.68 3.32 -26.63
N ALA A 62 9.50 3.72 -27.10
CA ALA A 62 9.07 5.13 -27.08
C ALA A 62 8.83 5.64 -25.64
N GLU A 63 8.22 4.84 -24.77
CA GLU A 63 7.99 5.16 -23.35
C GLU A 63 9.31 5.30 -22.58
N GLN A 64 10.28 4.41 -22.80
CA GLN A 64 11.60 4.44 -22.14
C GLN A 64 12.45 5.68 -22.52
N ARG A 65 12.13 6.34 -23.64
CA ARG A 65 12.77 7.61 -24.03
C ARG A 65 12.18 8.82 -23.32
N GLN A 66 10.98 8.69 -22.73
CA GLN A 66 10.37 9.77 -21.94
C GLN A 66 10.95 9.78 -20.52
N PRO A 67 11.07 10.96 -19.88
CA PRO A 67 11.43 11.01 -18.48
C PRO A 67 10.37 10.30 -17.63
N PRO A 68 10.77 9.53 -16.59
CA PRO A 68 9.81 8.85 -15.73
C PRO A 68 9.00 9.85 -14.91
N ALA A 69 7.79 9.47 -14.50
CA ALA A 69 6.94 10.30 -13.64
C ALA A 69 7.56 10.50 -12.23
N MET A 70 8.39 9.55 -11.78
CA MET A 70 9.06 9.59 -10.50
C MET A 70 10.45 8.97 -10.58
N ILE A 71 11.41 9.58 -9.89
CA ILE A 71 12.72 9.02 -9.60
C ILE A 71 12.81 8.81 -8.09
N VAL A 72 13.26 7.63 -7.66
CA VAL A 72 13.49 7.30 -6.25
C VAL A 72 15.00 7.21 -6.01
N THR A 73 15.49 7.87 -4.97
CA THR A 73 16.92 7.87 -4.60
C THR A 73 17.08 7.75 -3.08
N GLU A 74 18.26 7.34 -2.62
CA GLU A 74 18.60 7.33 -1.19
C GLU A 74 19.17 8.69 -0.78
N ALA A 75 18.76 9.17 0.39
CA ALA A 75 19.26 10.41 0.98
C ALA A 75 20.80 10.41 1.08
N GLY A 76 21.42 11.50 0.66
CA GLY A 76 22.88 11.66 0.68
C GLY A 76 23.63 10.95 -0.45
N LEU A 77 22.94 10.29 -1.40
CA LEU A 77 23.56 9.74 -2.61
C LEU A 77 23.27 10.60 -3.85
N PRO A 78 24.21 10.69 -4.82
CA PRO A 78 23.96 11.31 -6.11
C PRO A 78 22.87 10.55 -6.89
N THR A 79 22.02 11.27 -7.61
CA THR A 79 20.94 10.68 -8.41
C THR A 79 21.30 10.69 -9.89
N VAL A 80 21.44 9.51 -10.51
CA VAL A 80 21.64 9.40 -11.96
C VAL A 80 20.33 9.70 -12.69
N LEU A 81 20.39 10.62 -13.64
CA LEU A 81 19.30 11.02 -14.53
C LEU A 81 19.43 10.31 -15.88
N PRO A 82 18.31 10.18 -16.63
CA PRO A 82 18.36 9.81 -18.04
C PRO A 82 19.29 10.75 -18.83
N ALA A 83 20.05 10.18 -19.77
CA ALA A 83 21.14 10.85 -20.50
C ALA A 83 20.71 11.97 -21.49
N SER A 84 19.47 12.47 -21.39
CA SER A 84 18.87 13.43 -22.31
C SER A 84 18.64 14.83 -21.72
N LEU A 85 19.06 15.10 -20.46
CA LEU A 85 18.61 16.25 -19.66
C LEU A 85 19.74 17.17 -19.12
N ALA A 86 19.82 18.42 -19.60
CA ALA A 86 20.97 19.32 -19.37
C ALA A 86 20.83 20.34 -18.21
N ARG A 87 19.66 20.47 -17.59
CA ARG A 87 19.40 21.42 -16.47
C ARG A 87 18.29 20.90 -15.56
N ALA A 88 18.46 21.10 -14.26
CA ALA A 88 17.52 20.64 -13.23
C ALA A 88 17.17 21.75 -12.23
N GLU A 89 15.90 21.83 -11.85
CA GLU A 89 15.40 22.69 -10.76
C GLU A 89 14.57 21.85 -9.79
N LEU A 90 14.87 21.94 -8.50
CA LEU A 90 14.24 21.19 -7.42
C LEU A 90 13.37 22.10 -6.57
N THR A 91 12.11 21.75 -6.35
CA THR A 91 11.20 22.45 -5.44
C THR A 91 10.81 21.53 -4.28
N ASP A 92 10.98 22.00 -3.05
CA ASP A 92 10.59 21.26 -1.83
C ASP A 92 9.09 21.36 -1.50
N GLU A 93 8.68 20.69 -0.42
CA GLU A 93 7.30 20.69 0.07
C GLU A 93 6.80 22.07 0.56
N HIS A 94 7.72 23.01 0.80
CA HIS A 94 7.41 24.39 1.20
C HIS A 94 7.38 25.35 0.01
N GLY A 95 7.64 24.86 -1.21
CA GLY A 95 7.65 25.65 -2.43
C GLY A 95 8.97 26.38 -2.71
N PHE A 96 10.05 26.07 -2.00
CA PHE A 96 11.36 26.68 -2.24
C PHE A 96 12.07 25.99 -3.41
N THR A 97 12.44 26.76 -4.43
CA THR A 97 13.09 26.25 -5.65
C THR A 97 14.59 26.53 -5.67
N THR A 98 15.39 25.49 -5.92
CA THR A 98 16.85 25.56 -6.07
C THR A 98 17.26 24.97 -7.43
N ALA A 99 18.13 25.68 -8.15
CA ALA A 99 18.75 25.13 -9.36
C ALA A 99 19.83 24.11 -8.95
N LEU A 100 19.78 22.91 -9.53
CA LEU A 100 20.79 21.87 -9.31
C LEU A 100 21.72 21.79 -10.52
N PRO A 101 23.05 21.80 -10.32
CA PRO A 101 23.98 21.52 -11.40
C PRO A 101 23.79 20.07 -11.84
N VAL A 102 23.61 19.86 -13.14
CA VAL A 102 23.61 18.51 -13.74
C VAL A 102 24.99 18.30 -14.33
N GLU A 103 25.78 17.42 -13.72
CA GLU A 103 27.10 17.02 -14.22
C GLU A 103 27.04 15.56 -14.66
N ASN A 104 27.42 15.28 -15.92
CA ASN A 104 27.37 13.92 -16.48
C ASN A 104 26.04 13.19 -16.21
N TRP A 105 24.91 13.89 -16.39
CA TRP A 105 23.56 13.36 -16.13
C TRP A 105 23.36 12.91 -14.68
N THR A 106 24.00 13.56 -13.72
CA THR A 106 23.86 13.23 -12.29
C THR A 106 23.48 14.48 -11.51
N LEU A 107 22.48 14.36 -10.63
CA LEU A 107 22.15 15.37 -9.64
C LEU A 107 23.05 15.22 -8.41
N PRO A 108 23.41 16.34 -7.75
CA PRO A 108 24.07 16.26 -6.46
C PRO A 108 23.18 15.57 -5.42
N PRO A 109 23.77 15.01 -4.36
CA PRO A 109 23.01 14.43 -3.25
C PRO A 109 21.96 15.38 -2.66
N VAL A 110 20.81 14.83 -2.29
CA VAL A 110 19.80 15.48 -1.46
C VAL A 110 19.78 14.77 -0.11
N ASP A 111 20.11 15.50 0.97
CA ASP A 111 20.32 14.89 2.29
C ASP A 111 19.03 14.65 3.07
N VAL A 112 17.97 15.39 2.75
CA VAL A 112 16.71 15.34 3.51
C VAL A 112 15.73 14.40 2.80
N PRO A 113 15.24 13.34 3.47
CA PRO A 113 14.18 12.51 2.92
C PRO A 113 12.90 13.30 2.69
N GLY A 114 12.21 13.04 1.58
CA GLY A 114 10.99 13.75 1.24
C GLY A 114 10.55 13.55 -0.21
N TYR A 115 9.45 14.21 -0.56
CA TYR A 115 8.95 14.28 -1.93
C TYR A 115 9.19 15.69 -2.48
N TYR A 116 9.89 15.76 -3.61
CA TYR A 116 10.25 17.00 -4.25
C TYR A 116 9.69 17.04 -5.67
N ARG A 117 9.37 18.23 -6.16
CA ARG A 117 9.08 18.46 -7.57
C ARG A 117 10.38 18.79 -8.29
N LEU A 118 10.74 17.98 -9.27
CA LEU A 118 11.93 18.15 -10.09
C LEU A 118 11.51 18.55 -11.51
N SER A 119 12.02 19.67 -12.01
CA SER A 119 11.87 20.09 -13.40
C SER A 119 13.16 19.78 -14.17
N LEU A 120 13.07 18.91 -15.18
CA LEU A 120 14.18 18.50 -16.04
C LEU A 120 13.85 18.82 -17.50
N ALA A 121 14.60 19.73 -18.13
CA ALA A 121 14.42 20.12 -19.53
C ALA A 121 12.95 20.48 -19.91
N GLY A 122 12.18 21.05 -18.97
CA GLY A 122 10.77 21.41 -19.18
C GLY A 122 9.76 20.31 -18.83
N HIS A 123 10.22 19.14 -18.39
CA HIS A 123 9.38 18.07 -17.86
C HIS A 123 9.35 18.13 -16.33
N GLU A 124 8.16 18.09 -15.74
CA GLU A 124 8.00 17.97 -14.29
C GLU A 124 7.86 16.50 -13.88
N LEU A 125 8.59 16.09 -12.86
CA LEU A 125 8.52 14.76 -12.26
C LEU A 125 8.72 14.82 -10.74
N THR A 126 8.43 13.73 -10.04
CA THR A 126 8.65 13.64 -8.58
C THR A 126 10.01 13.03 -8.28
N LEU A 127 10.84 13.70 -7.48
CA LEU A 127 12.00 13.09 -6.85
C LEU A 127 11.62 12.65 -5.43
N ALA A 128 11.56 11.34 -5.19
CA ALA A 128 11.35 10.77 -3.86
C ALA A 128 12.70 10.40 -3.25
N VAL A 129 13.10 11.13 -2.22
CA VAL A 129 14.33 10.89 -1.46
C VAL A 129 13.99 10.04 -0.25
N ALA A 130 14.43 8.78 -0.26
CA ALA A 130 14.15 7.80 0.78
C ALA A 130 15.27 7.78 1.84
N PRO A 131 14.95 7.54 3.12
CA PRO A 131 15.98 7.26 4.11
C PRO A 131 16.66 5.92 3.81
N LYS A 132 17.92 5.78 4.24
CA LYS A 132 18.71 4.55 4.08
C LYS A 132 18.08 3.31 4.72
N SER A 133 17.32 3.49 5.79
CA SER A 133 16.65 2.40 6.49
C SER A 133 15.36 2.86 7.14
N CYS A 134 14.39 1.96 7.26
CA CYS A 134 13.23 2.17 8.09
C CYS A 134 13.63 2.28 9.58
N PRO A 135 12.88 3.01 10.41
CA PRO A 135 12.98 2.89 11.86
C PRO A 135 12.79 1.44 12.29
N THR A 136 13.58 1.03 13.27
CA THR A 136 13.53 -0.28 13.91
C THR A 136 12.81 -0.17 15.25
N VAL A 137 12.38 -1.31 15.80
CA VAL A 137 11.77 -1.36 17.14
C VAL A 137 12.68 -0.78 18.24
N HIS A 138 14.00 -0.88 18.07
CA HIS A 138 14.98 -0.36 19.03
C HIS A 138 15.07 1.17 19.05
N ASP A 139 14.60 1.84 17.99
CA ASP A 139 14.51 3.30 17.96
C ASP A 139 13.39 3.83 18.87
N PHE A 140 12.42 2.97 19.24
CA PHE A 140 11.27 3.32 20.07
C PHE A 140 11.43 2.88 21.53
N ALA A 141 12.10 1.76 21.81
CA ALA A 141 12.33 1.27 23.16
C ALA A 141 13.58 0.38 23.28
N PRO A 142 14.34 0.48 24.39
CA PRO A 142 15.52 -0.36 24.61
C PRO A 142 15.13 -1.78 25.02
N GLY A 143 15.98 -2.76 24.70
CA GLY A 143 15.82 -4.15 25.15
C GLY A 143 14.91 -5.00 24.27
N LYS A 144 14.40 -6.10 24.85
CA LYS A 144 13.47 -7.01 24.17
C LYS A 144 12.04 -6.55 24.42
N LEU A 145 11.30 -6.31 23.35
CA LEU A 145 9.89 -5.94 23.42
C LEU A 145 9.01 -7.18 23.35
N TRP A 146 7.83 -7.09 23.97
CA TRP A 146 6.80 -8.10 23.80
C TRP A 146 5.41 -7.46 23.69
N GLY A 147 4.49 -8.20 23.09
CA GLY A 147 3.11 -7.75 22.92
C GLY A 147 2.22 -8.83 22.33
N PRO A 148 0.90 -8.79 22.60
CA PRO A 148 -0.03 -9.74 22.01
C PRO A 148 -0.32 -9.39 20.54
N ALA A 149 -0.66 -10.42 19.76
CA ALA A 149 -1.37 -10.27 18.50
C ALA A 149 -2.85 -10.56 18.72
N VAL A 150 -3.71 -9.58 18.45
CA VAL A 150 -5.15 -9.69 18.68
C VAL A 150 -5.93 -9.50 17.38
N GLN A 151 -7.09 -10.16 17.31
CA GLN A 151 -8.10 -9.87 16.31
C GLN A 151 -9.15 -8.98 17.00
N ILE A 152 -9.20 -7.69 16.68
CA ILE A 152 -10.11 -6.71 17.30
C ILE A 152 -11.55 -7.23 17.37
N PRO A 153 -12.13 -7.84 16.30
CA PRO A 153 -13.49 -8.37 16.35
C PRO A 153 -13.74 -9.42 17.44
N ALA A 154 -12.68 -10.16 17.82
CA ALA A 154 -12.75 -11.21 18.83
C ALA A 154 -12.64 -10.68 20.26
N LEU A 155 -12.25 -9.41 20.44
CA LEU A 155 -12.23 -8.78 21.76
C LEU A 155 -13.65 -8.69 22.34
N ARG A 156 -13.71 -8.77 23.67
CA ARG A 156 -14.91 -8.61 24.48
C ARG A 156 -14.51 -7.72 25.65
N GLY A 157 -15.10 -6.53 25.73
CA GLY A 157 -14.82 -5.56 26.78
C GLY A 157 -15.87 -5.56 27.87
N THR A 158 -15.88 -4.47 28.63
CA THR A 158 -16.88 -4.23 29.67
C THR A 158 -18.29 -4.02 29.09
N ALA A 159 -18.38 -3.26 28.01
CA ALA A 159 -19.61 -3.09 27.25
C ALA A 159 -19.90 -4.33 26.40
N SER A 160 -21.16 -4.76 26.39
CA SER A 160 -21.58 -5.93 25.65
C SER A 160 -21.86 -5.58 24.19
N HIS A 161 -20.98 -5.98 23.27
CA HIS A 161 -21.16 -5.81 21.82
C HIS A 161 -21.06 -7.13 21.03
N PRO A 162 -21.63 -7.22 19.81
CA PRO A 162 -21.56 -8.43 18.99
C PRO A 162 -20.14 -8.80 18.52
N PHE A 163 -19.27 -7.79 18.41
CA PHE A 163 -17.86 -7.90 18.07
C PHE A 163 -17.08 -6.74 18.71
N GLY A 164 -15.79 -6.94 18.96
CA GLY A 164 -14.93 -5.88 19.49
C GLY A 164 -14.68 -4.77 18.46
N ASN A 165 -14.61 -3.54 18.95
CA ASN A 165 -14.38 -2.31 18.21
C ASN A 165 -13.20 -1.54 18.84
N PHE A 166 -13.00 -0.26 18.48
CA PHE A 166 -11.88 0.52 19.02
C PHE A 166 -11.97 0.80 20.52
N GLY A 167 -13.16 0.76 21.11
CA GLY A 167 -13.37 0.82 22.56
C GLY A 167 -12.81 -0.42 23.25
N GLU A 168 -13.17 -1.63 22.79
CA GLU A 168 -12.59 -2.87 23.35
C GLU A 168 -11.08 -2.97 23.08
N LEU A 169 -10.58 -2.41 21.98
CA LEU A 169 -9.15 -2.31 21.74
C LEU A 169 -8.47 -1.39 22.76
N ASP A 170 -9.04 -0.22 23.06
CA ASP A 170 -8.50 0.70 24.07
C ASP A 170 -8.45 0.04 25.46
N GLU A 171 -9.51 -0.68 25.86
CA GLU A 171 -9.52 -1.47 27.09
C GLU A 171 -8.41 -2.54 27.10
N ALA A 172 -8.29 -3.31 26.00
CA ALA A 172 -7.28 -4.35 25.89
C ALA A 172 -5.86 -3.77 25.96
N VAL A 173 -5.57 -2.68 25.25
CA VAL A 173 -4.27 -1.99 25.27
C VAL A 173 -3.91 -1.60 26.70
N LYS A 174 -4.83 -0.97 27.44
CA LYS A 174 -4.60 -0.59 28.85
C LYS A 174 -4.29 -1.80 29.74
N LEU A 175 -5.02 -2.90 29.56
CA LEU A 175 -4.83 -4.13 30.34
C LEU A 175 -3.49 -4.83 30.07
N PHE A 176 -3.06 -4.86 28.81
CA PHE A 176 -1.76 -5.45 28.43
C PHE A 176 -0.59 -4.54 28.79
N ALA A 177 -0.72 -3.22 28.58
CA ALA A 177 0.29 -2.25 28.99
C ALA A 177 0.53 -2.29 30.51
N ALA A 178 -0.52 -2.44 31.33
CA ALA A 178 -0.39 -2.63 32.78
C ALA A 178 0.37 -3.90 33.19
N ARG A 179 0.58 -4.84 32.25
CA ARG A 179 1.39 -6.06 32.44
C ARG A 179 2.77 -5.96 31.79
N GLY A 180 3.11 -4.81 31.22
CA GLY A 180 4.40 -4.51 30.61
C GLY A 180 4.49 -4.81 29.12
N ALA A 181 3.36 -4.95 28.40
CA ALA A 181 3.40 -5.07 26.94
C ALA A 181 3.79 -3.73 26.31
N ASP A 182 4.72 -3.76 25.36
CA ASP A 182 5.23 -2.57 24.66
C ASP A 182 4.44 -2.29 23.38
N VAL A 183 3.91 -3.34 22.77
CA VAL A 183 3.25 -3.29 21.46
C VAL A 183 1.99 -4.14 21.45
N MET A 184 1.09 -3.86 20.50
CA MET A 184 -0.04 -4.73 20.20
C MET A 184 -0.18 -4.83 18.68
N ALA A 185 -0.07 -6.05 18.16
CA ALA A 185 -0.35 -6.32 16.76
C ALA A 185 -1.85 -6.54 16.59
N ILE A 186 -2.43 -5.90 15.57
CA ILE A 186 -3.86 -5.98 15.26
C ILE A 186 -4.07 -6.51 13.84
N ASN A 187 -5.27 -7.02 13.56
CA ASN A 187 -5.70 -7.26 12.19
C ASN A 187 -5.81 -5.94 11.39
N PRO A 188 -5.80 -6.01 10.04
CA PRO A 188 -6.12 -4.85 9.22
C PRO A 188 -7.48 -4.25 9.58
N VAL A 189 -7.54 -2.92 9.66
CA VAL A 189 -8.76 -2.15 9.97
C VAL A 189 -9.21 -1.34 8.75
N HIS A 190 -8.86 -1.81 7.56
CA HIS A 190 -9.21 -1.21 6.27
C HIS A 190 -10.72 -1.17 6.04
N ALA A 191 -11.18 -0.18 5.29
CA ALA A 191 -12.58 -0.05 4.91
C ALA A 191 -13.07 -1.31 4.21
N LEU A 192 -14.14 -1.88 4.75
CA LEU A 192 -14.89 -2.96 4.13
C LEU A 192 -16.08 -2.36 3.38
N PHE A 193 -17.23 -3.03 3.42
CA PHE A 193 -18.47 -2.61 2.79
C PHE A 193 -19.46 -2.20 3.89
N PRO A 194 -19.70 -0.89 4.13
CA PRO A 194 -20.50 -0.43 5.25
C PRO A 194 -21.89 -1.07 5.28
N GLY A 195 -22.21 -1.73 6.40
CA GLY A 195 -23.50 -2.39 6.59
C GLY A 195 -23.70 -3.68 5.80
N ASN A 196 -22.73 -4.11 4.97
CA ASN A 196 -22.78 -5.42 4.34
C ASN A 196 -22.14 -6.46 5.26
N GLY A 197 -22.90 -7.47 5.62
CA GLY A 197 -22.45 -8.54 6.50
C GLY A 197 -21.78 -9.72 5.79
N GLN A 198 -21.69 -9.69 4.46
CA GLN A 198 -20.93 -10.64 3.65
C GLN A 198 -19.58 -10.06 3.23
N GLY A 199 -18.59 -10.91 2.93
CA GLY A 199 -17.25 -10.44 2.54
C GLY A 199 -16.51 -9.72 3.67
N PHE A 200 -16.73 -10.14 4.92
CA PHE A 200 -16.20 -9.52 6.14
C PHE A 200 -14.70 -9.79 6.41
N SER A 201 -13.97 -10.38 5.46
CA SER A 201 -12.54 -10.66 5.60
C SER A 201 -11.74 -9.35 5.66
N PRO A 202 -10.93 -9.11 6.71
CA PRO A 202 -10.04 -7.95 6.77
C PRO A 202 -9.01 -7.88 5.63
N TYR A 203 -8.80 -9.00 4.93
CA TYR A 203 -7.83 -9.16 3.84
C TYR A 203 -8.44 -9.02 2.44
N SER A 204 -9.75 -8.74 2.36
CA SER A 204 -10.44 -8.42 1.10
C SER A 204 -11.17 -7.07 1.21
N PRO A 205 -10.45 -5.98 1.58
CA PRO A 205 -11.08 -4.69 1.81
C PRO A 205 -11.54 -4.02 0.51
N SER A 206 -12.48 -3.09 0.62
CA SER A 206 -12.86 -2.20 -0.49
C SER A 206 -11.79 -1.12 -0.72
N SER A 207 -11.12 -0.69 0.34
CA SER A 207 -10.03 0.29 0.26
C SER A 207 -9.01 0.09 1.37
N ARG A 208 -7.71 0.15 1.02
CA ARG A 208 -6.60 0.18 1.99
C ARG A 208 -6.29 1.59 2.52
N LEU A 209 -6.92 2.62 1.98
CA LEU A 209 -6.70 4.03 2.36
C LEU A 209 -7.63 4.51 3.49
N TYR A 210 -8.84 3.95 3.55
CA TYR A 210 -9.84 4.34 4.55
C TYR A 210 -10.00 3.26 5.62
N LEU A 211 -10.59 3.62 6.77
CA LEU A 211 -10.82 2.73 7.90
C LEU A 211 -12.21 2.08 7.88
N ASN A 212 -12.34 0.91 8.50
CA ASN A 212 -13.62 0.23 8.71
C ASN A 212 -14.46 0.99 9.76
N THR A 213 -15.47 1.71 9.29
CA THR A 213 -16.34 2.52 10.15
C THR A 213 -17.10 1.70 11.20
N ALA A 214 -17.33 0.41 10.97
CA ALA A 214 -17.98 -0.46 11.96
C ALA A 214 -17.18 -0.61 13.27
N MET A 215 -15.86 -0.40 13.21
CA MET A 215 -14.96 -0.45 14.37
C MET A 215 -14.96 0.84 15.20
N GLY A 216 -15.60 1.91 14.72
CA GLY A 216 -15.63 3.19 15.44
C GLY A 216 -16.37 3.06 16.79
N ALA A 217 -15.84 3.71 17.83
CA ALA A 217 -16.41 3.80 19.18
C ALA A 217 -16.75 5.26 19.50
N PRO A 218 -18.01 5.71 19.32
CA PRO A 218 -18.39 7.11 19.53
C PRO A 218 -18.04 7.66 20.91
N GLU A 219 -18.09 6.83 21.95
CA GLU A 219 -17.77 7.17 23.33
C GLU A 219 -16.34 7.66 23.52
N LEU A 220 -15.38 7.19 22.71
CA LEU A 220 -14.00 7.68 22.75
C LEU A 220 -13.87 9.13 22.26
N MET A 221 -14.88 9.64 21.55
CA MET A 221 -14.98 11.01 21.09
C MET A 221 -15.92 11.86 21.98
N GLY A 222 -16.35 11.33 23.13
CA GLY A 222 -17.29 12.01 24.02
C GLY A 222 -18.75 12.00 23.56
N LEU A 223 -19.08 11.18 22.55
CA LEU A 223 -20.46 10.98 22.10
C LEU A 223 -21.16 9.90 22.94
N PRO A 224 -22.50 9.81 22.92
CA PRO A 224 -23.20 8.72 23.57
C PRO A 224 -22.72 7.35 23.06
N PRO A 225 -22.53 6.35 23.94
CA PRO A 225 -22.14 5.02 23.52
C PRO A 225 -23.24 4.38 22.67
N LEU A 226 -22.84 3.46 21.80
CA LEU A 226 -23.79 2.68 21.03
C LEU A 226 -24.55 1.70 21.95
N PRO A 227 -25.78 1.29 21.59
CA PRO A 227 -26.56 0.39 22.42
C PRO A 227 -25.83 -0.94 22.67
N GLU A 228 -25.80 -1.38 23.92
CA GLU A 228 -25.28 -2.71 24.25
C GLU A 228 -26.15 -3.80 23.60
N GLN A 229 -25.48 -4.77 22.97
CA GLN A 229 -26.07 -5.93 22.33
C GLN A 229 -25.15 -7.13 22.51
N PRO A 230 -25.56 -8.16 23.29
CA PRO A 230 -24.74 -9.35 23.47
C PRO A 230 -24.52 -10.09 22.16
N GLY A 231 -23.26 -10.42 21.91
CA GLY A 231 -22.85 -11.33 20.84
C GLY A 231 -23.01 -12.80 21.23
N GLY A 232 -23.02 -13.67 20.23
CA GLY A 232 -22.91 -15.11 20.42
C GLY A 232 -21.46 -15.57 20.57
N ALA A 233 -21.26 -16.90 20.64
CA ALA A 233 -19.95 -17.52 20.62
C ALA A 233 -19.19 -17.26 19.31
N LEU A 234 -19.93 -17.12 18.20
CA LEU A 234 -19.43 -16.66 16.91
C LEU A 234 -20.06 -15.30 16.58
N ILE A 235 -19.34 -14.51 15.78
CA ILE A 235 -19.81 -13.20 15.34
C ILE A 235 -20.81 -13.40 14.19
N ASP A 236 -22.05 -12.97 14.39
CA ASP A 236 -23.07 -12.86 13.35
C ASP A 236 -22.81 -11.59 12.51
N TRP A 237 -21.91 -11.67 11.53
CA TRP A 237 -21.58 -10.52 10.67
C TRP A 237 -22.77 -10.05 9.83
N GLU A 238 -23.57 -10.99 9.32
CA GLU A 238 -24.76 -10.74 8.50
C GLU A 238 -25.79 -9.87 9.23
N GLY A 239 -26.01 -10.12 10.52
CA GLY A 239 -26.87 -9.27 11.32
C GLY A 239 -26.16 -8.05 11.93
N ALA A 240 -24.94 -8.20 12.43
CA ALA A 240 -24.31 -7.18 13.27
C ALA A 240 -23.85 -5.96 12.48
N LEU A 241 -23.33 -6.10 11.26
CA LEU A 241 -22.85 -4.96 10.47
C LEU A 241 -23.96 -4.01 10.01
N PRO A 242 -25.10 -4.47 9.46
CA PRO A 242 -26.22 -3.59 9.15
C PRO A 242 -26.74 -2.83 10.38
N ARG A 243 -26.86 -3.52 11.53
CA ARG A 243 -27.28 -2.90 12.80
C ARG A 243 -26.30 -1.84 13.26
N ARG A 244 -24.99 -2.14 13.24
CA ARG A 244 -23.93 -1.19 13.60
C ARG A 244 -24.00 0.08 12.75
N LEU A 245 -24.20 -0.07 11.44
CA LEU A 245 -24.38 1.08 10.54
C LEU A 245 -25.62 1.91 10.90
N ALA A 246 -26.74 1.25 11.22
CA ALA A 246 -27.96 1.94 11.63
C ALA A 246 -27.77 2.72 12.94
N ASP A 247 -27.07 2.16 13.93
CA ASP A 247 -26.84 2.82 15.21
C ASP A 247 -25.84 3.99 15.09
N LEU A 248 -24.80 3.84 14.26
CA LEU A 248 -23.91 4.96 13.91
C LEU A 248 -24.67 6.10 13.20
N ARG A 249 -25.59 5.77 12.28
CA ARG A 249 -26.44 6.78 11.61
C ARG A 249 -27.37 7.50 12.59
N LYS A 250 -27.97 6.78 13.55
CA LYS A 250 -28.80 7.40 14.60
C LYS A 250 -27.97 8.35 15.47
N THR A 251 -26.77 7.93 15.86
CA THR A 251 -25.84 8.76 16.64
C THR A 251 -25.51 10.04 15.88
N PHE A 252 -25.16 9.93 14.59
CA PHE A 252 -24.87 11.09 13.74
C PHE A 252 -26.07 12.03 13.58
N ALA A 253 -27.29 11.49 13.41
CA ALA A 253 -28.51 12.31 13.28
C ALA A 253 -28.92 13.03 14.57
N GLY A 254 -28.36 12.63 15.72
CA GLY A 254 -28.58 13.27 17.02
C GLY A 254 -27.56 14.33 17.39
N LEU A 255 -26.55 14.60 16.54
CA LEU A 255 -25.59 15.69 16.68
C LEU A 255 -26.18 17.01 16.20
#